data_AF-A0A7S7LXH2-F1
#
_entry.id   AF-A0A7S7LXH2-F1
#
_cell.length_a   1.000
_cell.length_b   1.000
_cell.length_c   1.000
_cell.angle_alpha   90.00
_cell.angle_beta   90.00
_cell.angle_gamma   90.00
#
_symmetry.space_group_name_H-M   'P 1'
#
loop_
_entity.id
_entity.type
_entity.pdbx_description
1 polymer ?
#
loop_
_entity_poly.entity_id
_entity_poly.type
_entity_poly.pdbx_seq_one_letter_code
_entity_poly.pdbx_strand_id
1 'polypeptide(L)'
;MSVKITELCINCNACIDECPATAIVEADDAPIDTEYTYVKPEKCIECVDCTVPKCAYVCPSEGAIIWDMPYIEEFNDYYMSGDANGEYKIRVHKKKGVFSPANQPRPFRETISVEQRENKMAVEI
;
A
#
# COMPACT_ATOMS: atom_id res chain seq x y z
N MET A 1 3.08 4.00 6.23
CA MET A 1 3.55 3.32 5.01
C MET A 1 2.36 2.82 4.25
N SER A 2 2.58 2.41 3.02
CA SER A 2 1.74 1.38 2.43
C SER A 2 2.43 0.02 2.50
N VAL A 3 1.65 -1.06 2.42
CA VAL A 3 2.13 -2.28 1.77
C VAL A 3 1.88 -2.13 0.27
N LYS A 4 2.66 -2.81 -0.56
CA LYS A 4 2.43 -2.91 -2.01
C LYS A 4 2.26 -4.37 -2.39
N ILE A 5 1.39 -4.63 -3.36
CA ILE A 5 1.22 -5.96 -3.94
C ILE A 5 2.01 -6.01 -5.25
N THR A 6 2.69 -7.12 -5.49
CA THR A 6 3.56 -7.33 -6.66
C THR A 6 2.90 -8.25 -7.69
N GLU A 7 3.59 -8.46 -8.81
CA GLU A 7 3.26 -9.40 -9.87
C GLU A 7 3.17 -10.86 -9.42
N LEU A 8 3.63 -11.20 -8.21
CA LEU A 8 3.44 -12.53 -7.62
C LEU A 8 2.00 -12.76 -7.16
N CYS A 9 1.14 -11.74 -7.21
CA CYS A 9 -0.28 -11.89 -6.91
C CYS A 9 -0.96 -12.83 -7.92
N ILE A 10 -1.76 -13.76 -7.40
CA ILE A 10 -2.52 -14.73 -8.21
C ILE A 10 -3.99 -14.34 -8.37
N ASN A 11 -4.36 -13.09 -8.05
CA ASN A 11 -5.73 -12.55 -8.13
C ASN A 11 -6.79 -13.42 -7.44
N CYS A 12 -6.46 -14.01 -6.29
CA CYS A 12 -7.40 -14.79 -5.49
C CYS A 12 -8.38 -13.93 -4.66
N ASN A 13 -8.16 -12.61 -4.59
CA ASN A 13 -8.97 -11.61 -3.90
C ASN A 13 -9.15 -11.80 -2.37
N ALA A 14 -8.50 -12.79 -1.76
CA ALA A 14 -8.61 -13.09 -0.33
C ALA A 14 -8.23 -11.91 0.59
N CYS A 15 -7.31 -11.05 0.17
CA CYS A 15 -6.83 -9.93 0.97
C CYS A 15 -7.79 -8.72 1.02
N ILE A 16 -8.78 -8.66 0.13
CA ILE A 16 -9.62 -7.48 -0.07
C ILE A 16 -10.54 -7.25 1.12
N ASP A 17 -11.32 -8.28 1.49
CA ASP A 17 -12.29 -8.22 2.59
C ASP A 17 -11.61 -8.15 3.96
N GLU A 18 -10.35 -8.60 4.05
CA GLU A 18 -9.56 -8.57 5.28
C GLU A 18 -8.96 -7.20 5.57
N CYS A 19 -8.94 -6.27 4.61
CA CYS A 19 -8.38 -4.95 4.80
C CYS A 19 -9.32 -4.04 5.60
N PRO A 20 -9.02 -3.70 6.87
CA PRO A 20 -9.93 -2.90 7.71
C PRO A 20 -10.09 -1.46 7.20
N ALA A 21 -9.15 -0.98 6.37
CA ALA A 21 -9.15 0.36 5.81
C ALA A 21 -9.76 0.42 4.39
N THR A 22 -10.23 -0.69 3.82
CA THR A 22 -10.73 -0.77 2.43
C THR A 22 -9.73 -0.18 1.43
N ALA A 23 -8.45 -0.45 1.65
CA ALA A 23 -7.35 0.08 0.85
C ALA A 23 -7.10 -0.76 -0.40
N ILE A 24 -7.53 -2.02 -0.42
CA ILE A 24 -7.22 -2.96 -1.51
C ILE A 24 -8.41 -3.02 -2.47
N VAL A 25 -8.12 -3.09 -3.77
CA VAL A 25 -9.10 -3.33 -4.84
C VAL A 25 -8.61 -4.46 -5.75
N GLU A 26 -9.55 -5.07 -6.47
CA GLU A 26 -9.26 -6.04 -7.53
C GLU A 26 -8.48 -5.38 -8.68
N ALA A 27 -7.81 -6.19 -9.51
CA ALA A 27 -7.04 -5.69 -10.65
C ALA A 27 -7.91 -4.86 -11.61
N ASP A 28 -9.13 -5.35 -11.92
CA ASP A 28 -10.07 -4.67 -12.83
C ASP A 28 -10.55 -3.31 -12.30
N ASP A 29 -10.52 -3.11 -10.98
CA ASP A 29 -10.88 -1.87 -10.29
C ASP A 29 -9.67 -1.00 -9.95
N ALA A 30 -8.47 -1.42 -10.35
CA ALA A 30 -7.24 -0.68 -10.09
C ALA A 30 -7.28 0.66 -10.84
N PRO A 31 -6.92 1.77 -10.17
CA PRO A 31 -6.90 3.09 -10.78
C PRO A 31 -5.63 3.38 -11.60
N ILE A 32 -4.81 2.36 -11.83
CA ILE A 32 -3.57 2.36 -12.62
C ILE A 32 -3.56 1.12 -13.53
N ASP A 33 -2.67 1.11 -14.52
CA ASP A 33 -2.50 -0.03 -15.41
C ASP A 33 -1.69 -1.15 -14.70
N THR A 34 -2.40 -2.12 -14.14
CA THR A 34 -1.80 -3.27 -13.44
C THR A 34 -2.67 -4.52 -13.60
N GLU A 35 -2.03 -5.68 -13.65
CA GLU A 35 -2.68 -6.99 -13.80
C GLU A 35 -2.94 -7.68 -12.45
N TYR A 36 -2.61 -7.04 -11.34
CA TYR A 36 -2.74 -7.58 -9.99
C TYR A 36 -3.53 -6.65 -9.07
N THR A 37 -4.08 -7.21 -7.99
CA THR A 37 -4.78 -6.45 -6.95
C THR A 37 -3.96 -5.24 -6.48
N TYR A 38 -4.60 -4.08 -6.33
CA TYR A 38 -3.93 -2.81 -6.05
C TYR A 38 -4.20 -2.31 -4.62
N VAL A 39 -3.17 -1.80 -3.95
CA VAL A 39 -3.29 -1.14 -2.64
C VAL A 39 -3.25 0.37 -2.82
N LYS A 40 -4.31 1.06 -2.38
CA LYS A 40 -4.42 2.52 -2.31
C LYS A 40 -3.54 3.04 -1.15
N PRO A 41 -2.37 3.64 -1.42
CA PRO A 41 -1.42 4.00 -0.39
C PRO A 41 -1.98 5.06 0.57
N GLU A 42 -2.86 5.94 0.08
CA GLU A 42 -3.53 6.97 0.87
C GLU A 42 -4.61 6.42 1.81
N LYS A 43 -4.87 5.11 1.80
CA LYS A 43 -5.79 4.43 2.72
C LYS A 43 -5.09 3.39 3.61
N CYS A 44 -3.96 2.84 3.17
CA CYS A 44 -3.29 1.78 3.91
C CYS A 44 -2.84 2.27 5.30
N ILE A 45 -3.02 1.42 6.32
CA ILE A 45 -2.66 1.71 7.72
C ILE A 45 -1.69 0.68 8.30
N GLU A 46 -1.12 -0.19 7.45
CA GLU A 46 -0.23 -1.32 7.83
C GLU A 46 -0.75 -2.28 8.91
N CYS A 47 -2.03 -2.16 9.25
CA CYS A 47 -2.59 -2.75 10.46
C CYS A 47 -1.63 -2.55 11.65
N VAL A 48 -1.15 -1.32 11.90
CA VAL A 48 -0.15 -1.03 12.95
C VAL A 48 -0.52 -1.60 14.33
N ASP A 49 -1.82 -1.71 14.60
CA ASP A 49 -2.36 -2.24 15.86
C ASP A 49 -2.47 -3.79 15.87
N CYS A 50 -1.93 -4.47 14.86
CA CYS A 50 -1.88 -5.93 14.74
C CYS A 50 -0.42 -6.41 14.74
N THR A 51 -0.17 -7.71 14.92
CA THR A 51 1.18 -8.27 14.82
C THR A 51 1.72 -8.22 13.40
N VAL A 52 0.87 -8.53 12.41
CA VAL A 52 1.19 -8.58 10.97
C VAL A 52 0.03 -7.95 10.19
N PRO A 53 0.25 -7.30 9.03
CA PRO A 53 -0.81 -6.89 8.12
C PRO A 53 -1.77 -8.04 7.79
N LYS A 54 -3.07 -7.85 7.99
CA LYS A 54 -4.08 -8.90 7.73
C LYS A 54 -4.05 -9.41 6.29
N CYS A 55 -3.82 -8.52 5.33
CA CYS A 55 -3.67 -8.88 3.93
C CYS A 55 -2.50 -9.84 3.69
N ALA A 56 -1.37 -9.67 4.38
CA ALA A 56 -0.23 -10.59 4.32
C ALA A 56 -0.58 -11.93 4.95
N TYR A 57 -1.22 -11.93 6.13
CA TYR A 57 -1.62 -13.15 6.83
C TYR A 57 -2.49 -14.09 6.00
N VAL A 58 -3.39 -13.55 5.17
CA VAL A 58 -4.30 -14.35 4.32
C VAL A 58 -3.79 -14.57 2.90
N CYS A 59 -2.66 -13.98 2.50
CA CYS A 59 -2.17 -14.09 1.14
C CYS A 59 -1.62 -15.51 0.90
N PRO A 60 -2.16 -16.27 -0.08
CA PRO A 60 -1.66 -17.60 -0.39
C PRO A 60 -0.38 -17.59 -1.26
N SER A 61 0.04 -16.42 -1.74
CA SER A 61 1.22 -16.27 -2.59
C SER A 61 2.37 -15.65 -1.79
N GLU A 62 3.40 -16.44 -1.54
CA GLU A 62 4.58 -16.02 -0.79
C GLU A 62 5.32 -14.87 -1.49
N GLY A 63 5.69 -13.84 -0.74
CA GLY A 63 6.40 -12.68 -1.27
C GLY A 63 5.55 -11.70 -2.09
N ALA A 64 4.25 -11.97 -2.30
CA ALA A 64 3.38 -11.10 -3.09
C ALA A 64 3.05 -9.77 -2.39
N ILE A 65 3.21 -9.69 -1.07
CA ILE A 65 2.98 -8.48 -0.29
C ILE A 65 4.32 -8.02 0.27
N ILE A 66 4.72 -6.82 -0.11
CA ILE A 66 6.00 -6.21 0.25
C ILE A 66 5.78 -4.91 1.03
N TRP A 67 6.80 -4.49 1.75
CA TRP A 67 6.85 -3.17 2.37
C TRP A 67 7.09 -2.09 1.31
N ASP A 68 6.29 -1.03 1.35
CA ASP A 68 6.53 0.20 0.58
C ASP A 68 7.11 1.30 1.48
N MET A 69 7.16 2.57 1.04
CA MET A 69 7.66 3.71 1.84
C MET A 69 6.64 4.30 2.84
N PRO A 70 7.08 5.01 3.89
CA PRO A 70 6.15 5.55 4.86
C PRO A 70 5.21 6.56 4.20
N TYR A 71 3.89 6.43 4.36
CA TYR A 71 2.92 7.41 3.85
C TYR A 71 2.85 8.61 4.82
N ILE A 72 3.98 9.30 4.98
CA ILE A 72 4.17 10.48 5.83
C ILE A 72 4.88 11.59 5.02
N GLU A 73 4.87 12.81 5.53
CA GLU A 73 5.39 14.00 4.85
C GLU A 73 6.82 13.83 4.31
N GLU A 74 7.71 13.16 5.05
CA GLU A 74 9.11 12.90 4.64
C GLU A 74 9.22 12.20 3.27
N PHE A 75 8.25 11.34 2.93
CA PHE A 75 8.22 10.60 1.67
C PHE A 75 7.13 11.12 0.73
N ASN A 76 6.69 12.37 0.90
CA ASN A 76 5.71 12.99 0.01
C ASN A 76 6.15 12.91 -1.46
N ASP A 77 7.41 13.25 -1.74
CA ASP A 77 7.93 13.31 -3.11
C ASP A 77 8.04 11.92 -3.76
N TYR A 78 8.33 10.88 -2.97
CA TYR A 78 8.27 9.48 -3.42
C TYR A 78 6.88 9.15 -3.96
N TYR A 79 5.83 9.48 -3.21
CA TYR A 79 4.46 9.19 -3.61
C TYR A 79 3.93 10.10 -4.72
N MET A 80 4.30 11.39 -4.73
CA MET A 80 3.88 12.32 -5.79
C MET A 80 4.56 11.99 -7.12
N SER A 81 5.85 11.61 -7.10
CA SER A 81 6.54 11.15 -8.31
C SER A 81 5.98 9.82 -8.80
N GLY A 82 5.67 8.89 -7.89
CA GLY A 82 4.99 7.64 -8.25
C GLY A 82 3.60 7.84 -8.84
N ASP A 83 2.80 8.80 -8.34
CA ASP A 83 1.50 9.18 -8.94
C ASP A 83 1.68 9.76 -10.36
N ALA A 84 2.68 10.64 -10.54
CA ALA A 84 2.98 11.22 -11.85
C ALA A 84 3.47 10.18 -12.88
N ASN A 85 4.15 9.13 -12.42
CA ASN A 85 4.70 8.06 -13.25
C ASN A 85 3.71 6.88 -13.44
N GLY A 86 2.52 6.93 -12.84
CA GLY A 86 1.50 5.87 -12.95
C GLY A 86 1.73 4.66 -12.04
N GLU A 87 2.70 4.72 -11.11
CA GLU A 87 2.91 3.69 -10.09
C GLU A 87 1.83 3.72 -9.00
N TYR A 88 1.29 4.91 -8.71
CA TYR A 88 0.20 5.11 -7.77
C TYR A 88 -0.93 5.93 -8.41
N LYS A 89 -2.12 5.87 -7.80
CA LYS A 89 -3.15 6.87 -8.03
C LYS A 89 -3.64 7.45 -6.71
N ILE A 90 -3.16 8.64 -6.38
CA ILE A 90 -3.49 9.31 -5.12
C ILE A 90 -4.77 10.11 -5.29
N ARG A 91 -5.73 9.83 -4.41
CA ARG A 91 -7.05 10.44 -4.48
C ARG A 91 -6.98 11.96 -4.34
N VAL A 92 -7.69 12.65 -5.23
CA VAL A 92 -7.95 14.09 -5.13
C VAL A 92 -9.40 14.31 -4.68
N HIS A 93 -9.58 15.02 -3.57
CA HIS A 93 -10.88 15.40 -3.06
C HIS A 93 -11.22 16.84 -3.40
N LYS A 94 -12.43 17.07 -3.92
CA LYS A 94 -12.90 18.38 -4.43
C LYS A 94 -12.61 19.58 -3.52
N LYS A 95 -12.73 19.42 -2.19
CA LYS A 95 -12.50 20.49 -1.20
C LYS A 95 -11.20 20.39 -0.42
N LYS A 96 -10.64 19.17 -0.32
CA LYS A 96 -9.52 18.88 0.59
C LYS A 96 -8.20 18.73 -0.18
N GLY A 97 -8.22 18.90 -1.49
CA GLY A 97 -7.06 18.73 -2.35
C GLY A 97 -6.63 17.27 -2.48
N VAL A 98 -5.38 17.09 -2.87
CA VAL A 98 -4.72 15.78 -2.95
C VAL A 98 -4.55 15.19 -1.55
N PHE A 99 -4.87 13.91 -1.39
CA PHE A 99 -4.66 13.17 -0.14
C PHE A 99 -3.21 12.70 -0.03
N SER A 100 -2.27 13.60 -0.29
CA SER A 100 -0.83 13.31 -0.25
C SER A 100 -0.35 12.98 1.16
N PRO A 101 0.84 12.37 1.31
CA PRO A 101 1.43 12.11 2.62
C PRO A 101 1.61 13.37 3.48
N ALA A 102 1.92 14.52 2.87
CA ALA A 102 2.04 15.79 3.58
C ALA A 102 0.70 16.29 4.18
N ASN A 103 -0.42 15.98 3.53
CA ASN A 103 -1.74 16.44 3.97
C ASN A 103 -2.51 15.43 4.81
N GLN A 104 -2.28 14.13 4.56
CA GLN A 104 -2.96 13.02 5.22
C GLN A 104 -1.99 11.86 5.47
N PRO A 105 -1.09 12.00 6.46
CA PRO A 105 -0.21 10.90 6.81
C PRO A 105 -1.01 9.70 7.32
N ARG A 106 -0.45 8.50 7.14
CA ARG A 106 -0.97 7.24 7.67
C ARG A 106 -0.03 6.68 8.73
N PRO A 107 -0.59 6.02 9.76
CA PRO A 107 0.24 5.35 10.76
C PRO A 107 1.12 4.30 10.09
N PHE A 108 2.25 4.00 10.72
CA PHE A 108 3.21 3.04 10.19
C PHE A 108 3.97 2.26 11.25
N ARG A 109 4.55 1.13 10.84
CA ARG A 109 5.37 0.29 11.71
C ARG A 109 6.79 0.83 11.77
N GLU A 110 7.15 1.44 12.89
CA GLU A 110 8.50 1.97 13.15
C GLU A 110 9.56 0.86 13.28
N THR A 111 9.15 -0.37 13.59
CA THR A 111 10.05 -1.52 13.74
C THR A 111 10.60 -2.04 12.41
N ILE A 112 10.00 -1.64 11.28
CA ILE A 112 10.47 -2.02 9.95
C ILE A 112 11.36 -0.89 9.44
N SER A 113 12.64 -1.19 9.21
CA SER A 113 13.63 -0.20 8.84
C SER A 113 13.40 0.37 7.44
N VAL A 114 13.95 1.57 7.20
CA VAL A 114 13.94 2.18 5.87
C VAL A 114 14.63 1.28 4.85
N GLU A 115 15.74 0.62 5.21
CA GLU A 115 16.44 -0.33 4.34
C GLU A 115 15.55 -1.51 3.90
N GLN A 116 14.75 -2.08 4.81
CA GLN A 116 13.81 -3.16 4.46
C GLN A 116 12.77 -2.68 3.43
N ARG A 117 12.39 -1.41 3.51
CA ARG A 117 11.40 -0.76 2.64
C ARG A 117 11.98 -0.35 1.29
N GLU A 118 13.23 0.13 1.27
CA GLU A 118 13.98 0.41 0.05
C GLU A 118 14.21 -0.87 -0.74
N ASN A 119 14.57 -1.95 -0.04
CA ASN A 119 14.79 -3.27 -0.62
C ASN A 119 13.49 -4.03 -0.94
N LYS A 120 12.32 -3.41 -0.74
CA LYS A 120 11.00 -4.00 -1.04
C LYS A 120 10.84 -5.40 -0.44
N MET A 121 11.30 -5.58 0.80
CA MET A 121 11.24 -6.88 1.47
C MET A 121 9.79 -7.35 1.64
N ALA A 122 9.59 -8.66 1.49
CA ALA A 122 8.31 -9.29 1.75
C ALA A 122 7.87 -9.06 3.21
N VAL A 123 6.55 -8.96 3.41
CA VAL A 123 5.97 -8.95 4.74
C VAL A 123 6.05 -10.35 5.32
N GLU A 124 6.89 -10.53 6.34
CA GLU A 124 7.00 -11.79 7.09
C GLU A 124 5.80 -11.96 8.03
N ILE A 125 5.33 -13.20 8.17
CA ILE A 125 4.15 -13.61 8.97
C ILE A 125 4.58 -14.35 10.22
#